data_AF-A0A1G0K6N5-F1
#
_entry.id   AF-A0A1G0K6N5-F1
#
_cell.length_a   1.000
_cell.length_b   1.000
_cell.length_c   1.000
_cell.angle_alpha   90.00
_cell.angle_beta   90.00
_cell.angle_gamma   90.00
#
_symmetry.space_group_name_H-M   'P 1'
#
loop_
_entity.id
_entity.type
_entity.pdbx_description
1 polymer ?
#
loop_
_entity_poly.entity_id
_entity_poly.type
_entity_poly.pdbx_seq_one_letter_code
_entity_poly.pdbx_strand_id
1 'polypeptide(L)'
;MTCEEQVSTRIFSGIKKIWPRRILIVDEQTGVVAAFPLFIHDGTRRPVETVGLPAMPGGGGNRLAMMLNMVTMESFAIRNGKILHVEAFPFITFPYGLGDGWTPGSGR
;
A
#
# COMPACT_ATOMS: atom_id res chain seq x y z
N MET A 1 -15.15 -9.51 5.92
CA MET A 1 -13.79 -9.89 6.31
C MET A 1 -13.30 -8.91 7.36
N THR A 2 -12.91 -9.37 8.54
CA THR A 2 -12.26 -8.55 9.57
C THR A 2 -10.84 -8.17 9.16
N CYS A 3 -10.19 -7.25 9.88
CA CYS A 3 -8.79 -6.92 9.63
C CYS A 3 -7.87 -8.12 9.85
N GLU A 4 -8.12 -8.93 10.86
CA GLU A 4 -7.35 -10.15 11.15
C GLU A 4 -7.48 -11.18 10.02
N GLU A 5 -8.70 -11.38 9.52
CA GLU A 5 -8.95 -12.27 8.40
C GLU A 5 -8.20 -11.80 7.14
N GLN A 6 -8.20 -10.49 6.86
CA GLN A 6 -7.43 -9.90 5.74
C GLN A 6 -5.93 -10.17 5.87
N VAL A 7 -5.33 -9.91 7.04
CA VAL A 7 -3.91 -10.13 7.27
C VAL A 7 -3.54 -11.61 7.15
N SER A 8 -4.40 -12.49 7.65
CA SER A 8 -4.22 -13.95 7.62
C SER A 8 -4.20 -14.52 6.20
N THR A 9 -4.85 -13.86 5.24
CA THR A 9 -4.79 -14.25 3.81
C THR A 9 -3.42 -14.05 3.16
N ARG A 10 -2.48 -13.37 3.84
CA ARG A 10 -1.16 -12.96 3.32
C ARG A 10 -1.22 -11.98 2.15
N ILE A 11 -2.36 -11.32 1.90
CA ILE A 11 -2.51 -10.35 0.81
C ILE A 11 -1.49 -9.20 0.87
N PHE A 12 -1.03 -8.82 2.06
CA PHE A 12 -0.05 -7.74 2.27
C PHE A 12 1.42 -8.21 2.34
N SER A 13 1.69 -9.51 2.23
CA SER A 13 3.02 -10.10 2.45
C SER A 13 4.08 -9.68 1.42
N GLY A 14 3.65 -9.12 0.28
CA GLY A 14 4.54 -8.53 -0.72
C GLY A 14 5.12 -7.18 -0.29
N ILE A 15 4.58 -6.51 0.73
CA ILE A 15 5.05 -5.22 1.21
C ILE A 15 6.27 -5.42 2.12
N LYS A 16 7.43 -4.94 1.68
CA LYS A 16 8.70 -5.02 2.42
C LYS A 16 8.84 -3.92 3.45
N LYS A 17 8.39 -2.71 3.12
CA LYS A 17 8.52 -1.53 3.98
C LYS A 17 7.42 -0.52 3.66
N ILE A 18 6.96 0.19 4.69
CA ILE A 18 6.10 1.37 4.52
C ILE A 18 6.88 2.57 5.05
N TRP A 19 7.50 3.32 4.15
CA TRP A 19 8.33 4.48 4.50
C TRP A 19 8.68 5.31 3.25
N PRO A 20 8.64 6.65 3.32
CA PRO A 20 8.21 7.46 4.47
C PRO A 20 6.69 7.40 4.69
N ARG A 21 6.25 7.69 5.93
CA ARG A 21 4.83 7.90 6.27
C ARG A 21 4.62 9.39 6.52
N ARG A 22 4.12 10.11 5.51
CA ARG A 22 3.93 11.56 5.59
C ARG A 22 2.49 11.86 5.94
N ILE A 23 2.25 12.38 7.14
CA ILE A 23 0.96 12.93 7.54
C ILE A 23 0.91 14.35 6.97
N LEU A 24 -0.07 14.63 6.11
CA LEU A 24 -0.17 15.93 5.44
C LEU A 24 -1.32 16.77 5.96
N ILE A 25 -2.39 16.13 6.43
CA ILE A 25 -3.60 16.80 6.90
C ILE A 25 -3.92 16.29 8.29
N VAL A 26 -4.07 17.21 9.23
CA VAL A 26 -4.58 16.97 10.58
C VAL A 26 -5.69 17.99 10.80
N ASP A 27 -6.93 17.56 10.66
CA ASP A 27 -8.10 18.37 10.96
C ASP A 27 -8.63 17.96 12.34
N GLU A 28 -8.30 18.78 13.35
CA GLU A 28 -8.73 18.54 14.72
C GLU A 28 -10.23 18.77 14.94
N GLN A 29 -10.86 19.64 14.13
CA GLN A 29 -12.27 19.96 14.27
C GLN A 29 -13.15 18.79 13.84
N THR A 30 -12.79 18.16 12.71
CA THR A 30 -13.49 16.97 12.20
C THR A 30 -12.88 15.67 12.70
N GLY A 31 -11.72 15.73 13.38
CA GLY A 31 -10.95 14.58 13.84
C GLY A 31 -10.55 13.66 12.68
N VAL A 32 -10.16 14.23 11.54
CA VAL A 32 -9.71 13.48 10.35
C VAL A 32 -8.23 13.73 10.13
N VAL A 33 -7.48 12.65 9.90
CA VAL A 33 -6.07 12.70 9.53
C VAL A 33 -5.90 12.05 8.17
N ALA A 34 -5.17 12.68 7.25
CA ALA A 34 -4.80 12.06 5.99
C ALA A 34 -3.27 12.02 5.79
N ALA A 35 -2.81 10.90 5.26
CA ALA A 35 -1.41 10.60 5.06
C ALA A 35 -1.17 10.01 3.66
N PHE A 36 0.06 10.22 3.17
CA PHE A 36 0.56 9.62 1.94
C PHE A 36 1.78 8.72 2.23
N PRO A 37 1.57 7.54 2.81
CA PRO A 37 2.64 6.56 3.00
C PRO A 37 3.10 5.96 1.67
N LEU A 38 4.41 5.70 1.59
CA LEU A 38 5.01 4.95 0.51
C LEU A 38 5.12 3.47 0.89
N PHE A 39 4.39 2.62 0.17
CA PHE A 39 4.47 1.17 0.21
C PHE A 39 5.54 0.69 -0.77
N ILE A 40 6.57 0.06 -0.22
CA ILE A 40 7.69 -0.52 -0.98
C ILE A 40 7.46 -2.02 -1.01
N HIS A 41 7.13 -2.57 -2.18
CA HIS A 41 6.98 -4.01 -2.35
C HIS A 41 8.32 -4.69 -2.62
N ASP A 42 8.46 -5.96 -2.26
CA ASP A 42 9.69 -6.71 -2.53
C ASP A 42 9.82 -7.03 -4.02
N GLY A 43 10.60 -6.23 -4.76
CA GLY A 43 10.86 -6.42 -6.19
C GLY A 43 11.71 -7.66 -6.53
N THR A 44 12.20 -8.41 -5.53
CA THR A 44 12.94 -9.67 -5.73
C THR A 44 12.10 -10.91 -5.44
N ARG A 45 10.91 -10.73 -4.86
CA ARG A 45 10.07 -11.84 -4.42
C ARG A 45 9.23 -12.37 -5.59
N ARG A 46 9.20 -13.69 -5.73
CA ARG A 46 8.23 -14.36 -6.63
C ARG A 46 6.81 -14.12 -6.13
N PRO A 47 5.80 -14.16 -7.01
CA PRO A 47 4.41 -13.91 -6.63
C PRO A 47 4.01 -14.67 -5.37
N VAL A 48 3.41 -13.98 -4.39
CA VAL A 48 3.10 -14.61 -3.11
C VAL A 48 1.75 -15.31 -3.20
N GLU A 49 1.71 -16.55 -2.72
CA GLU A 49 0.47 -17.30 -2.60
C GLU A 49 -0.41 -16.71 -1.49
N THR A 50 -1.57 -16.22 -1.90
CA THR A 50 -2.65 -15.80 -1.02
C THR A 50 -3.43 -17.02 -0.53
N VAL A 51 -3.83 -16.98 0.74
CA VAL A 51 -4.55 -18.05 1.41
C VAL A 51 -6.02 -17.67 1.51
N GLY A 52 -6.91 -18.55 1.06
CA GLY A 52 -8.37 -18.35 1.18
C GLY A 52 -8.95 -17.23 0.30
N LEU A 53 -8.16 -16.69 -0.63
CA LEU A 53 -8.64 -15.72 -1.63
C LEU A 53 -8.86 -16.41 -3.00
N PRO A 54 -9.81 -15.91 -3.82
CA PRO A 54 -9.95 -16.35 -5.19
C PRO A 54 -8.68 -16.10 -6.01
N ALA A 55 -8.52 -16.87 -7.09
CA ALA A 55 -7.48 -16.60 -8.07
C ALA A 55 -7.69 -15.21 -8.68
N MET A 56 -6.60 -14.45 -8.81
CA MET A 56 -6.67 -13.12 -9.40
C MET A 56 -6.91 -13.21 -10.93
N PRO A 57 -7.69 -12.30 -11.53
CA PRO A 57 -7.86 -12.25 -12.98
C PRO A 57 -6.49 -12.03 -13.67
N GLY A 58 -6.18 -12.80 -14.72
CA GLY A 58 -4.92 -12.69 -15.47
C GLY A 58 -3.97 -13.91 -15.40
N GLY A 59 -4.45 -15.07 -14.93
CA GLY A 59 -3.78 -16.37 -15.15
C GLY A 59 -2.66 -16.74 -14.17
N GLY A 60 -2.45 -15.97 -13.10
CA GLY A 60 -1.42 -16.25 -12.09
C GLY A 60 -1.82 -17.18 -10.94
N GLY A 61 -3.10 -17.53 -10.79
CA GLY A 61 -3.61 -18.22 -9.59
C GLY A 61 -3.75 -17.28 -8.38
N ASN A 62 -3.59 -17.81 -7.16
CA ASN A 62 -3.59 -17.06 -5.90
C ASN A 62 -2.32 -16.23 -5.72
N ARG A 63 -1.81 -15.58 -6.77
CA ARG A 63 -0.47 -15.00 -6.78
C ARG A 63 -0.54 -13.50 -6.94
N LEU A 64 -0.27 -12.78 -5.86
CA LEU A 64 -0.12 -11.34 -5.88
C LEU A 64 1.36 -11.01 -6.17
N ALA A 65 1.63 -10.38 -7.32
CA ALA A 65 2.96 -9.87 -7.65
C ALA A 65 2.88 -8.37 -7.98
N MET A 66 2.91 -7.55 -6.94
CA MET A 66 3.12 -6.11 -7.10
C MET A 66 4.62 -5.82 -7.01
N MET A 67 5.33 -5.86 -8.13
CA MET A 67 6.74 -5.44 -8.21
C MET A 67 6.83 -3.93 -8.47
N LEU A 68 6.27 -3.15 -7.55
CA LEU A 68 6.14 -1.71 -7.70
C LEU A 68 6.31 -1.01 -6.36
N ASN A 69 6.56 0.28 -6.42
CA ASN A 69 6.34 1.17 -5.30
C ASN A 69 4.96 1.82 -5.46
N MET A 70 4.26 2.02 -4.35
CA MET A 70 2.92 2.57 -4.34
C MET A 70 2.81 3.65 -3.27
N VAL A 71 2.47 4.86 -3.68
CA VAL A 71 1.92 5.84 -2.74
C VAL A 71 0.45 5.51 -2.57
N THR A 72 0.04 5.33 -1.33
CA THR A 72 -1.37 5.17 -0.94
C THR A 72 -1.83 6.48 -0.34
N MET A 73 -3.09 6.84 -0.53
CA MET A 73 -3.73 7.84 0.33
C MET A 73 -4.49 7.10 1.42
N GLU A 74 -4.19 7.42 2.67
CA GLU A 74 -4.86 6.85 3.84
C GLU A 74 -5.52 7.96 4.65
N SER A 75 -6.80 7.78 4.97
CA SER A 75 -7.61 8.68 5.79
C SER A 75 -8.06 7.96 7.05
N PHE A 76 -7.92 8.61 8.19
CA PHE A 76 -8.23 8.08 9.51
C PHE A 76 -9.26 8.98 10.20
N ALA A 77 -10.39 8.40 10.61
CA ALA A 77 -11.30 9.06 11.53
C ALA A 77 -10.86 8.76 12.96
N ILE A 78 -10.46 9.80 13.70
CA ILE A 78 -9.97 9.71 15.07
C ILE A 78 -11.00 10.31 16.03
N ARG A 79 -11.43 9.56 17.04
CA ARG A 79 -12.33 10.03 18.11
C ARG A 79 -11.83 9.52 19.44
N ASN A 80 -11.76 10.39 20.46
CA ASN A 80 -11.31 10.04 21.81
C ASN A 80 -9.97 9.29 21.81
N GLY A 81 -9.02 9.71 20.97
CA GLY A 81 -7.71 9.09 20.83
C GLY A 81 -7.70 7.72 20.13
N LYS A 82 -8.81 7.27 19.54
CA LYS A 82 -8.93 5.98 18.83
C LYS A 82 -9.19 6.19 17.35
N ILE A 83 -8.56 5.37 16.52
CA ILE A 83 -8.89 5.25 15.09
C ILE A 83 -10.17 4.41 14.99
N LEU A 84 -11.24 5.00 14.47
CA LEU A 84 -12.54 4.34 14.31
C LEU A 84 -12.83 3.93 12.87
N HIS A 85 -12.30 4.68 11.91
CA HIS A 85 -12.45 4.39 10.49
C HIS A 85 -11.11 4.57 9.78
N VAL A 86 -10.86 3.70 8.81
CA VAL A 86 -9.69 3.75 7.94
C VAL A 86 -10.20 3.59 6.52
N GLU A 87 -9.89 4.57 5.68
CA GLU A 87 -10.07 4.48 4.24
C GLU A 87 -8.68 4.54 3.61
N ALA A 88 -8.38 3.60 2.72
CA ALA A 88 -7.11 3.53 2.04
C ALA A 88 -7.31 3.14 0.58
N PHE A 89 -6.68 3.87 -0.34
CA PHE A 89 -6.71 3.51 -1.76
C PHE A 89 -5.36 3.76 -2.44
N PRO A 90 -5.00 2.95 -3.46
CA PRO A 90 -3.83 3.21 -4.30
C PRO A 90 -3.93 4.59 -4.94
N PHE A 91 -2.95 5.47 -4.69
CA PHE A 91 -2.93 6.81 -5.26
C PHE A 91 -2.04 6.86 -6.50
N ILE A 92 -0.76 6.51 -6.35
CA ILE A 92 0.20 6.46 -7.46
C ILE A 92 1.00 5.16 -7.38
N THR A 93 1.12 4.45 -8.49
CA THR A 93 2.01 3.29 -8.63
C THR A 93 3.15 3.64 -9.56
N PHE A 94 4.35 3.16 -9.26
CA PHE A 94 5.51 3.35 -10.13
C PHE A 94 6.43 2.13 -10.12
N PRO A 95 6.97 1.76 -11.29
CA PRO A 95 7.84 0.61 -11.42
C PRO A 95 9.21 0.87 -10.78
N TYR A 96 9.91 -0.21 -10.49
CA TYR A 96 11.33 -0.13 -10.15
C TYR A 96 12.14 0.36 -11.35
N GLY A 97 13.17 1.18 -11.07
CA GLY A 97 14.03 1.75 -12.12
C GLY A 97 13.46 2.99 -12.80
N LEU A 98 12.30 3.50 -12.38
CA LEU A 98 11.81 4.79 -12.86
C LEU A 98 12.81 5.91 -12.48
N GLY A 99 13.17 6.74 -13.45
CA GLY A 99 14.04 7.89 -13.24
C GLY A 99 13.42 8.94 -12.32
N ASP A 100 14.24 9.85 -11.83
CA ASP A 100 13.84 10.97 -10.96
C ASP A 100 12.99 12.04 -11.67
N GLY A 101 12.91 11.98 -13.01
CA GLY A 101 12.20 12.95 -13.84
C GLY A 101 12.94 14.27 -14.07
N TRP A 102 14.13 14.44 -13.48
CA TRP A 102 14.92 15.68 -13.54
C TRP A 102 16.28 15.48 -14.20
N THR A 103 16.83 14.26 -14.13
CA THR A 103 18.15 13.91 -14.65
C THR A 103 18.01 13.01 -15.88
N PRO A 104 18.44 13.45 -17.08
CA PRO A 104 18.43 12.59 -18.26
C PRO A 104 19.16 11.28 -18.01
N GLY A 105 18.51 10.15 -18.32
CA GLY A 105 19.10 8.82 -18.14
C GLY A 105 19.19 8.30 -16.70
N SER A 106 18.49 8.92 -15.73
CA SER A 106 18.48 8.43 -14.34
C SER A 106 17.66 7.16 -14.12
N GLY A 107 16.83 6.79 -15.09
CA GLY A 107 16.12 5.51 -15.10
C GLY A 107 17.04 4.35 -15.48
N ARG A 108 16.65 3.14 -15.09
CA ARG A 108 17.29 1.88 -15.51
C ARG A 108 16.71 1.37 -16.82
#